data_AF-A0AAW8PG54-F1
#
_entry.id   AF-A0AAW8PG54-F1
#
_cell.length_a   1.000
_cell.length_b   1.000
_cell.length_c   1.000
_cell.angle_alpha   90.00
_cell.angle_beta   90.00
_cell.angle_gamma   90.00
#
_symmetry.space_group_name_H-M   'P 1'
#
loop_
_entity.id
_entity.type
_entity.pdbx_description
1 polymer ?
#
loop_
_entity_poly.entity_id
_entity_poly.type
_entity_poly.pdbx_seq_one_letter_code
_entity_poly.pdbx_strand_id
1 'polypeptide(L)'
;MTFIQNLKLTANPFEHYTAETEPNISEYAVRPPYLQSISDRARGLSSFILFGNRGAGKSATRITVFNEVWKGLENNSAGGSRPFVVNLTDFSTIQDVFRSNKLTDRELVQLAGFVVIEQILAWLASLEPADREVFLEGLNKAERTLVFAMTKGFYLSVSEMDRSVGLLPVSWTSS
;
A
#
# COMPACT_ATOMS: atom_id res chain seq x y z
N MET A 1 15.52 31.06 21.68
CA MET A 1 16.14 29.72 21.76
C MET A 1 15.03 28.69 21.83
N THR A 2 14.82 27.95 20.75
CA THR A 2 13.68 27.06 20.55
C THR A 2 13.95 25.66 21.13
N PHE A 3 12.92 25.05 21.73
CA PHE A 3 12.90 23.70 22.33
C PHE A 3 13.65 22.62 21.51
N ILE A 4 13.62 22.73 20.17
CA ILE A 4 14.27 21.84 19.21
C ILE A 4 15.80 21.83 19.35
N GLN A 5 16.43 22.99 19.59
CA GLN A 5 17.89 23.09 19.73
C GLN A 5 18.39 22.47 21.05
N ASN A 6 17.58 22.52 22.11
CA ASN A 6 17.94 21.96 23.42
C ASN A 6 17.89 20.42 23.43
N LEU A 7 17.07 19.80 22.58
CA LEU A 7 16.92 18.35 22.49
C LEU A 7 17.80 17.70 21.40
N LYS A 8 18.64 18.47 20.69
CA LYS A 8 19.45 18.00 19.56
C LYS A 8 18.62 17.25 18.48
N LEU A 9 17.35 17.62 18.33
CA LEU A 9 16.49 17.00 17.34
C LEU A 9 16.92 17.48 15.94
N THR A 10 17.15 16.53 15.04
CA THR A 10 17.58 16.80 13.65
C THR A 10 16.43 17.29 12.76
N ALA A 11 15.19 17.05 13.18
CA ALA A 11 13.97 17.50 12.53
C ALA A 11 12.87 17.74 13.58
N ASN A 12 11.79 18.43 13.19
CA ASN A 12 10.65 18.62 14.07
C ASN A 12 9.75 17.36 14.07
N PRO A 13 9.63 16.61 15.19
CA PRO A 13 8.85 15.36 15.23
C PRO A 13 7.33 15.57 15.14
N PHE A 14 6.86 16.83 15.07
CA PHE A 14 5.45 17.20 14.89
C PHE A 14 5.22 17.93 13.56
N GLU A 15 6.18 17.91 12.65
CA GLU A 15 6.06 18.56 11.34
C GLU A 15 5.01 17.88 10.45
N HIS A 16 4.85 16.56 10.60
CA HIS A 16 3.91 15.78 9.83
C HIS A 16 2.60 15.57 10.60
N TYR A 17 1.54 16.19 10.11
CA TYR A 17 0.20 16.10 10.71
C TYR A 17 -0.59 14.86 10.28
N THR A 18 -0.06 14.10 9.31
CA THR A 18 -0.69 12.91 8.73
C THR A 18 0.29 11.75 8.69
N ALA A 19 -0.17 10.58 9.13
CA ALA A 19 0.64 9.36 9.17
C ALA A 19 1.24 8.96 7.81
N GLU A 20 0.59 9.35 6.70
CA GLU A 20 1.00 8.99 5.34
C GLU A 20 2.18 9.82 4.83
N THR A 21 2.47 10.97 5.46
CA THR A 21 3.58 11.86 5.08
C THR A 21 4.76 11.77 6.03
N GLU A 22 4.67 10.92 7.05
CA GLU A 22 5.68 10.77 8.09
C GLU A 22 6.56 9.54 7.82
N PRO A 23 7.83 9.73 7.40
CA PRO A 23 8.69 8.63 6.98
C PRO A 23 9.05 7.65 8.11
N ASN A 24 9.17 8.13 9.35
CA ASN A 24 9.71 7.33 10.45
C ASN A 24 8.64 6.83 11.44
N ILE A 25 7.35 6.92 11.08
CA ILE A 25 6.25 6.62 12.01
C ILE A 25 6.34 5.23 12.65
N SER A 26 6.88 4.25 11.93
CA SER A 26 7.04 2.88 12.44
C SER A 26 8.04 2.75 13.60
N GLU A 27 8.94 3.73 13.79
CA GLU A 27 9.99 3.67 14.80
C GLU A 27 9.50 4.10 16.19
N TYR A 28 8.54 5.03 16.24
CA TYR A 28 8.09 5.64 17.48
C TYR A 28 6.57 5.60 17.68
N ALA A 29 5.80 5.06 16.72
CA ALA A 29 4.39 4.78 16.94
C ALA A 29 4.24 3.84 18.15
N VAL A 30 3.49 4.28 19.15
CA VAL A 30 3.13 3.45 20.30
C VAL A 30 2.40 2.22 19.79
N ARG A 31 3.04 1.06 19.91
CA ARG A 31 2.48 -0.21 19.43
C ARG A 31 1.27 -0.57 20.29
N PRO A 32 0.05 -0.58 19.72
CA PRO A 32 -1.11 -0.98 20.49
C PRO A 32 -1.00 -2.47 20.87
N PRO A 33 -1.58 -2.89 22.00
CA PRO A 33 -1.49 -4.28 22.49
C PRO A 33 -2.07 -5.30 21.50
N TYR A 34 -2.93 -4.87 20.59
CA TYR A 34 -3.51 -5.71 19.53
C TYR A 34 -2.67 -5.77 18.24
N LEU A 35 -1.58 -5.01 18.12
CA LEU A 35 -0.73 -4.99 16.91
C LEU A 35 -0.22 -6.38 16.55
N GLN A 36 0.26 -7.14 17.53
CA GLN A 36 0.78 -8.49 17.30
C GLN A 36 -0.29 -9.40 16.66
N SER A 37 -1.51 -9.37 17.21
CA SER A 37 -2.65 -10.13 16.69
C SER A 37 -3.09 -9.72 15.29
N ILE A 38 -2.80 -8.47 14.90
CA ILE A 38 -3.05 -7.95 13.55
C ILE A 38 -1.96 -8.43 12.59
N SER A 39 -0.68 -8.29 12.98
CA SER A 39 0.45 -8.76 12.18
C SER A 39 0.36 -10.26 11.90
N ASP A 40 0.00 -11.06 12.91
CA ASP A 40 -0.14 -12.51 12.77
C ASP A 40 -1.32 -12.88 11.84
N ARG A 41 -2.44 -12.15 11.92
CA ARG A 41 -3.57 -12.33 10.98
C ARG A 41 -3.25 -11.89 9.56
N ALA A 42 -2.54 -10.78 9.40
CA ALA A 42 -2.11 -10.29 8.10
C ALA A 42 -1.15 -11.27 7.39
N ARG A 43 -0.34 -12.02 8.16
CA ARG A 43 0.51 -13.08 7.63
C ARG A 43 -0.25 -14.38 7.32
N GLY A 44 -1.33 -14.66 8.05
CA GLY A 44 -2.11 -15.91 7.92
C GLY A 44 -3.26 -15.87 6.90
N LEU A 45 -3.68 -14.69 6.42
CA LEU A 45 -4.81 -14.51 5.50
C LEU A 45 -4.37 -13.84 4.19
N SER A 46 -5.09 -14.10 3.09
CA SER A 46 -4.94 -13.37 1.83
C SER A 46 -5.50 -11.93 1.89
N SER A 47 -6.32 -11.61 2.89
CA SER A 47 -6.92 -10.29 3.09
C SER A 47 -7.22 -10.01 4.56
N PHE A 48 -6.91 -8.81 5.05
CA PHE A 48 -7.17 -8.38 6.43
C PHE A 48 -7.81 -6.99 6.46
N ILE A 49 -8.85 -6.80 7.29
CA ILE A 49 -9.56 -5.53 7.45
C ILE A 49 -9.32 -4.98 8.87
N LEU A 50 -8.84 -3.73 8.94
CA LEU A 50 -8.56 -3.05 10.20
C LEU A 50 -9.73 -2.13 10.64
N PHE A 51 -10.47 -2.57 11.65
CA PHE A 51 -11.53 -1.75 12.28
C PHE A 51 -11.00 -0.95 13.47
N GLY A 52 -11.59 0.21 13.74
CA GLY A 52 -11.27 1.01 14.92
C GLY A 52 -11.86 2.43 14.89
N ASN A 53 -11.95 3.05 16.06
CA ASN A 53 -12.47 4.42 16.22
C ASN A 53 -11.60 5.47 15.50
N ARG A 54 -12.16 6.67 15.26
CA ARG A 54 -11.39 7.81 14.75
C ARG A 54 -10.25 8.14 15.73
N GLY A 55 -9.04 8.35 15.22
CA GLY A 55 -7.85 8.61 16.04
C GLY A 55 -7.20 7.37 16.67
N ALA A 56 -7.73 6.16 16.49
CA ALA A 56 -7.17 4.94 17.07
C ALA A 56 -5.86 4.44 16.42
N GLY A 57 -5.22 5.24 15.55
CA GLY A 57 -3.95 4.87 14.92
C GLY A 57 -4.06 3.89 13.75
N LYS A 58 -5.23 3.71 13.13
CA LYS A 58 -5.43 2.75 12.02
C LYS A 58 -4.43 2.89 10.88
N SER A 59 -4.20 4.12 10.39
CA SER A 59 -3.26 4.38 9.30
C SER A 59 -1.82 4.05 9.72
N ALA A 60 -1.44 4.40 10.95
CA ALA A 60 -0.12 4.06 11.50
C ALA A 60 0.05 2.53 11.63
N THR A 61 -0.95 1.82 12.15
CA THR A 61 -0.92 0.35 12.22
C THR A 61 -0.81 -0.29 10.84
N ARG A 62 -1.56 0.19 9.84
CA ARG A 62 -1.47 -0.28 8.45
C ARG A 62 -0.06 -0.10 7.88
N ILE A 63 0.51 1.10 8.02
CA ILE A 63 1.87 1.42 7.53
C ILE A 63 2.91 0.57 8.25
N THR A 64 2.81 0.43 9.57
CA THR A 64 3.72 -0.41 10.35
C THR A 64 3.66 -1.87 9.93
N VAL A 65 2.47 -2.45 9.75
CA VAL A 65 2.32 -3.84 9.29
C VAL A 65 2.86 -4.01 7.87
N PHE A 66 2.58 -3.06 6.97
CA PHE A 66 3.12 -3.06 5.62
C PHE A 66 4.66 -3.05 5.62
N ASN A 67 5.27 -2.15 6.40
CA ASN A 67 6.72 -2.04 6.54
C ASN A 67 7.32 -3.28 7.22
N GLU A 68 6.65 -3.88 8.21
CA GLU A 68 7.10 -5.12 8.86
C GLU A 68 7.09 -6.32 7.89
N VAL A 69 6.05 -6.44 7.05
CA VAL A 69 6.01 -7.48 6.02
C VAL A 69 7.14 -7.27 5.02
N TRP A 70 7.40 -6.03 4.60
CA TRP A 70 8.45 -5.72 3.63
C TRP A 70 9.87 -5.88 4.20
N LYS A 71 10.15 -5.39 5.41
CA LYS A 71 11.45 -5.59 6.10
C LYS A 71 11.73 -7.07 6.41
N GLY A 72 10.69 -7.86 6.65
CA GLY A 72 10.80 -9.31 6.80
C GLY A 72 11.30 -10.00 5.51
N LEU A 73 11.15 -9.36 4.35
CA LEU A 73 11.62 -9.86 3.06
C LEU A 73 13.10 -9.56 2.80
N GLU A 74 13.61 -8.43 3.28
CA GLU A 74 15.03 -8.06 3.17
C GLU A 74 15.93 -8.99 4.00
N ASN A 75 15.42 -9.45 5.15
CA ASN A 75 16.18 -10.33 6.06
C ASN A 75 16.10 -11.82 5.70
N ASN A 76 15.17 -12.23 4.83
CA ASN A 76 14.99 -13.62 4.40
C ASN A 76 15.46 -13.82 2.95
N SER A 77 16.78 -13.82 2.75
CA SER A 77 17.45 -14.04 1.46
C SER A 77 17.36 -15.49 0.93
N ALA A 78 16.51 -16.34 1.51
CA ALA A 78 16.46 -17.77 1.20
C ALA A 78 15.04 -18.22 0.78
N GLY A 79 14.74 -18.08 -0.51
CA GLY A 79 13.78 -18.94 -1.24
C GLY A 79 12.29 -18.91 -0.86
N GLY A 80 11.87 -18.06 0.08
CA GLY A 80 10.45 -17.94 0.47
C GLY A 80 9.62 -17.13 -0.52
N SER A 81 8.42 -17.60 -0.85
CA SER A 81 7.42 -16.84 -1.61
C SER A 81 7.13 -15.51 -0.92
N ARG A 82 7.38 -14.40 -1.62
CA ARG A 82 7.18 -13.04 -1.09
C ARG A 82 5.71 -12.63 -1.27
N PRO A 83 4.96 -12.26 -0.21
CA PRO A 83 3.61 -11.77 -0.40
C PRO A 83 3.63 -10.37 -1.04
N PHE A 84 2.84 -10.20 -2.11
CA PHE A 84 2.57 -8.89 -2.69
C PHE A 84 1.44 -8.23 -1.88
N VAL A 85 1.80 -7.25 -1.05
CA VAL A 85 0.85 -6.57 -0.15
C VAL A 85 0.27 -5.35 -0.85
N VAL A 86 -1.06 -5.25 -0.84
CA VAL A 86 -1.79 -4.13 -1.44
C VAL A 86 -2.68 -3.48 -0.40
N ASN A 87 -2.58 -2.17 -0.26
CA ASN A 87 -3.42 -1.39 0.65
C ASN A 87 -4.65 -0.88 -0.08
N LEU A 88 -5.84 -1.32 0.32
CA LEU A 88 -7.11 -0.76 -0.14
C LEU A 88 -7.67 0.18 0.92
N THR A 89 -7.57 1.48 0.67
CA THR A 89 -7.82 2.51 1.69
C THR A 89 -8.83 3.56 1.28
N ASP A 90 -8.97 3.80 -0.03
CA ASP A 90 -10.00 4.67 -0.56
C ASP A 90 -11.18 3.85 -1.08
N PHE A 91 -12.35 4.17 -0.57
CA PHE A 91 -13.64 3.59 -0.96
C PHE A 91 -14.60 4.66 -1.49
N SER A 92 -14.12 5.89 -1.70
CA SER A 92 -14.89 7.05 -2.17
C SER A 92 -15.78 6.71 -3.38
N THR A 93 -15.20 6.01 -4.36
CA THR A 93 -15.83 5.62 -5.63
C THR A 93 -17.05 4.70 -5.47
N ILE A 94 -17.13 3.94 -4.37
CA ILE A 94 -18.25 3.01 -4.11
C ILE A 94 -19.21 3.50 -3.02
N GLN A 95 -18.95 4.66 -2.38
CA GLN A 95 -19.77 5.13 -1.25
C GLN A 95 -21.22 5.38 -1.64
N ASP A 96 -21.47 6.02 -2.78
CA ASP A 96 -22.83 6.38 -3.19
C ASP A 96 -23.66 5.14 -3.54
N VAL A 97 -23.04 4.17 -4.19
CA VAL A 97 -23.69 2.88 -4.54
C VAL A 97 -23.94 2.05 -3.27
N PHE A 98 -23.00 2.06 -2.33
CA PHE A 98 -23.18 1.43 -1.03
C PHE A 98 -24.33 2.06 -0.23
N ARG A 99 -24.39 3.40 -0.15
CA ARG A 99 -25.46 4.13 0.55
C ARG A 99 -26.85 3.87 -0.05
N SER A 100 -26.91 3.65 -1.36
CA SER A 100 -28.16 3.30 -2.04
C SER A 100 -28.50 1.80 -1.98
N ASN A 101 -27.71 1.01 -1.25
CA ASN A 101 -27.85 -0.44 -1.09
C ASN A 101 -27.87 -1.20 -2.44
N LYS A 102 -27.13 -0.67 -3.43
CA LYS A 102 -27.00 -1.24 -4.78
C LYS A 102 -25.61 -1.81 -5.04
N LEU A 103 -24.75 -1.85 -4.02
CA LEU A 103 -23.38 -2.31 -4.16
C LEU A 103 -23.36 -3.77 -4.59
N THR A 104 -22.65 -4.05 -5.67
CA THR A 104 -22.47 -5.38 -6.22
C THR A 104 -21.05 -5.89 -5.99
N ASP A 105 -20.89 -7.22 -5.94
CA ASP A 105 -19.56 -7.85 -5.88
C ASP A 105 -18.66 -7.39 -7.04
N ARG A 106 -19.25 -7.12 -8.20
CA ARG A 106 -18.54 -6.61 -9.37
C ARG A 106 -17.84 -5.29 -9.10
N GLU A 107 -18.48 -4.36 -8.38
CA GLU A 107 -17.92 -3.06 -8.07
C GLU A 107 -16.77 -3.17 -7.07
N LEU A 108 -16.90 -4.07 -6.08
CA LEU A 108 -15.81 -4.39 -5.15
C LEU A 108 -14.62 -5.02 -5.86
N VAL A 109 -14.87 -5.97 -6.77
CA VAL A 109 -13.81 -6.60 -7.59
C VAL A 109 -13.15 -5.59 -8.52
N GLN A 110 -13.92 -4.66 -9.09
CA GLN A 110 -13.35 -3.59 -9.92
C GLN A 110 -12.47 -2.64 -9.10
N LEU A 111 -12.91 -2.23 -7.92
CA LEU A 111 -12.10 -1.40 -7.02
C LEU A 111 -10.82 -2.12 -6.58
N ALA A 112 -10.92 -3.36 -6.11
CA ALA A 112 -9.77 -4.14 -5.71
C ALA A 112 -8.81 -4.39 -6.89
N GLY A 113 -9.35 -4.74 -8.06
CA GLY A 113 -8.57 -4.96 -9.28
C GLY A 113 -7.83 -3.71 -9.75
N PHE A 114 -8.48 -2.55 -9.67
CA PHE A 114 -7.84 -1.26 -9.96
C PHE A 114 -6.61 -1.04 -9.08
N VAL A 115 -6.78 -1.11 -7.75
CA VAL A 115 -5.71 -0.83 -6.79
C VAL A 115 -4.57 -1.85 -6.88
N VAL A 116 -4.88 -3.13 -7.11
CA VAL A 116 -3.84 -4.16 -7.32
C VAL A 116 -3.01 -3.87 -8.57
N ILE A 117 -3.66 -3.59 -9.70
CA ILE A 117 -2.95 -3.30 -10.95
C ILE A 117 -2.15 -2.00 -10.83
N GLU A 118 -2.72 -0.97 -10.21
CA GLU A 118 -2.02 0.29 -9.94
C GLU A 118 -0.75 0.06 -9.13
N GLN A 119 -0.82 -0.71 -8.04
CA GLN A 119 0.35 -1.00 -7.21
C GLN A 119 1.42 -1.80 -7.96
N ILE A 120 1.03 -2.73 -8.85
CA ILE A 120 1.97 -3.48 -9.70
C ILE A 120 2.66 -2.54 -10.69
N LEU A 121 1.90 -1.65 -11.35
CA LEU A 121 2.46 -0.70 -12.31
C LEU A 121 3.39 0.31 -11.62
N ALA A 122 3.01 0.81 -10.44
CA ALA A 122 3.83 1.69 -9.63
C ALA A 122 5.15 1.00 -9.20
N TRP A 123 5.07 -0.26 -8.77
CA TRP A 123 6.25 -1.06 -8.44
C TRP A 123 7.16 -1.29 -9.65
N LEU A 124 6.60 -1.67 -10.81
CA LEU A 124 7.38 -1.80 -12.05
C LEU A 124 8.05 -0.48 -12.46
N ALA A 125 7.36 0.65 -12.26
CA ALA A 125 7.87 1.98 -12.54
C ALA A 125 8.96 2.44 -11.56
N SER A 126 8.99 1.91 -10.34
CA SER A 126 10.05 2.20 -9.36
C SER A 126 11.33 1.38 -9.57
N LEU A 127 11.28 0.31 -10.37
CA LEU A 127 12.47 -0.47 -10.71
C LEU A 127 13.39 0.28 -11.68
N GLU A 128 14.69 0.03 -11.54
CA GLU A 128 15.69 0.43 -12.53
C GLU A 128 15.37 -0.16 -13.91
N PRO A 129 15.71 0.54 -15.02
CA PRO A 129 15.35 0.09 -16.36
C PRO A 129 15.80 -1.34 -16.67
N ALA A 130 17.01 -1.72 -16.25
CA ALA A 130 17.56 -3.06 -16.47
C ALA A 130 16.75 -4.15 -15.76
N ASP A 131 16.35 -3.93 -14.50
CA ASP A 131 15.55 -4.89 -13.74
C ASP A 131 14.12 -4.97 -14.29
N ARG A 132 13.56 -3.83 -14.71
CA ARG A 132 12.23 -3.76 -15.33
C ARG A 132 12.17 -4.59 -16.62
N GLU A 133 13.19 -4.52 -17.45
CA GLU A 133 13.25 -5.29 -18.71
C GLU A 133 13.23 -6.80 -18.44
N VAL A 134 13.93 -7.28 -17.41
CA VAL A 134 13.91 -8.71 -17.03
C VAL A 134 12.49 -9.19 -16.75
N PHE A 135 11.68 -8.42 -16.01
CA PHE A 135 10.29 -8.79 -15.73
C PHE A 135 9.40 -8.73 -16.97
N LEU A 136 9.59 -7.75 -17.85
CA LEU A 136 8.80 -7.62 -19.07
C LEU A 136 9.13 -8.70 -20.11
N GLU A 137 10.41 -9.03 -20.26
CA GLU A 137 10.89 -10.07 -21.16
C GLU A 137 10.53 -11.47 -20.68
N GLY A 138 10.47 -11.69 -19.36
CA GLY A 138 10.05 -12.94 -18.76
C GLY A 138 8.59 -13.33 -19.05
N LEU A 139 7.73 -12.38 -19.45
CA LEU A 139 6.33 -12.66 -19.76
C LEU A 139 6.16 -13.33 -21.13
N ASN A 140 5.48 -14.48 -21.13
CA ASN A 140 5.06 -15.14 -22.36
C ASN A 140 3.88 -14.41 -23.05
N LYS A 141 3.54 -14.83 -24.27
CA LYS A 141 2.49 -14.17 -25.08
C LYS A 141 1.11 -14.16 -24.39
N ALA A 142 0.76 -15.25 -23.70
CA ALA A 142 -0.53 -15.35 -23.02
C ALA A 142 -0.58 -14.42 -21.79
N GLU A 143 0.50 -14.39 -21.02
CA GLU A 143 0.64 -13.50 -19.86
C GLU A 143 0.62 -12.03 -20.26
N ARG A 144 1.35 -11.64 -21.32
CA ARG A 144 1.28 -10.27 -21.86
C ARG A 144 -0.13 -9.90 -22.25
N THR A 145 -0.84 -10.79 -22.93
CA THR A 145 -2.24 -10.57 -23.34
C THR A 145 -3.14 -10.38 -22.11
N LEU A 146 -2.95 -11.20 -21.08
CA LEU A 146 -3.69 -11.08 -19.82
C LEU A 146 -3.40 -9.76 -19.12
N VAL A 147 -2.12 -9.35 -19.00
CA VAL A 147 -1.73 -8.07 -18.42
C VAL A 147 -2.40 -6.92 -19.18
N PHE A 148 -2.34 -6.91 -20.51
CA PHE A 148 -3.04 -5.90 -21.32
C PHE A 148 -4.55 -5.89 -21.07
N ALA A 149 -5.20 -7.05 -20.99
CA ALA A 149 -6.63 -7.15 -20.73
C ALA A 149 -6.98 -6.63 -19.33
N MET A 150 -6.18 -6.94 -18.30
CA MET A 150 -6.37 -6.47 -16.93
C MET A 150 -6.13 -4.96 -16.81
N THR A 151 -5.04 -4.44 -17.38
CA THR A 151 -4.77 -3.00 -17.41
C THR A 151 -5.89 -2.24 -18.12
N LYS A 152 -6.39 -2.76 -19.25
CA LYS A 152 -7.51 -2.14 -19.96
C LYS A 152 -8.81 -2.21 -19.16
N GLY A 153 -9.11 -3.36 -18.56
CA GLY A 153 -10.38 -3.64 -17.90
C GLY A 153 -10.53 -3.06 -16.50
N PHE A 154 -9.42 -2.82 -15.79
CA PHE A 154 -9.43 -2.33 -14.41
C PHE A 154 -8.78 -0.95 -14.25
N TYR A 155 -7.64 -0.69 -14.90
CA TYR A 155 -6.90 0.55 -14.72
C TYR A 155 -7.36 1.66 -15.68
N LEU A 156 -7.41 1.38 -16.98
CA LEU A 156 -7.81 2.37 -17.99
C LEU A 156 -9.32 2.63 -18.05
N SER A 157 -10.13 1.78 -17.43
CA SER A 157 -11.58 1.98 -17.30
C SER A 157 -11.94 3.09 -16.31
N VAL A 158 -11.02 3.46 -15.42
CA VAL A 158 -11.17 4.57 -14.46
C VAL A 158 -10.72 5.88 -15.11
N SER A 159 -11.34 7.01 -14.78
CA SER A 159 -10.99 8.31 -15.38
C SER A 159 -9.56 8.73 -15.03
N GLU A 160 -8.91 9.51 -15.89
CA GLU A 160 -7.52 9.94 -15.67
C GLU A 160 -7.36 10.82 -14.41
N MET A 161 -8.37 11.66 -14.10
CA MET A 161 -8.39 12.43 -12.85
C MET A 161 -8.34 11.52 -11.63
N ASP A 162 -9.13 10.45 -11.62
CA ASP A 162 -9.21 9.52 -10.49
C ASP A 162 -7.95 8.63 -10.37
N ARG A 163 -7.18 8.45 -11.45
CA ARG A 163 -5.87 7.76 -11.42
C ARG A 163 -4.77 8.58 -10.75
N SER A 164 -4.92 9.91 -10.69
CA SER A 164 -3.87 10.79 -10.14
C SER A 164 -3.84 10.82 -8.60
N VAL A 165 -4.90 10.35 -7.95
CA VAL A 165 -5.09 10.39 -6.49
C VAL A 165 -4.50 9.16 -5.78
N GLY A 166 -4.34 8.03 -6.49
CA GLY A 166 -3.86 6.74 -5.93
C GLY A 166 -2.35 6.65 -5.67
N LEU A 167 -1.56 7.60 -6.19
CA LEU A 167 -0.12 7.69 -5.95
C LEU A 167 0.16 8.21 -4.53
N LEU A 168 -0.11 7.39 -3.52
CA LEU A 168 0.56 7.56 -2.24
C LEU A 168 2.08 7.48 -2.50
N PRO A 169 2.88 8.40 -1.93
CA PRO A 169 4.32 8.34 -2.04
C PRO A 169 4.79 7.12 -1.24
N VAL A 170 4.87 5.96 -1.89
CA VAL A 170 5.71 4.87 -1.42
C VAL A 170 7.12 5.38 -1.66
N SER A 171 7.72 6.00 -0.64
CA SER A 171 9.14 6.32 -0.66
C SER A 171 9.89 4.99 -0.64
N TRP A 172 10.15 4.46 -1.83
CA TRP A 172 11.08 3.36 -2.06
C TRP A 172 12.50 3.90 -1.84
N THR A 173 12.85 4.18 -0.58
CA THR A 173 14.24 4.44 -0.24
C THR A 173 14.95 3.10 -0.25
N SER A 174 15.55 2.77 -1.38
CA SER A 174 16.68 1.83 -1.44
C SER A 174 17.74 2.31 -0.44
N SER A 175 18.07 1.46 0.52
CA SER A 175 19.30 1.60 1.29
C SER A 175 20.47 0.99 0.52
#